data_AF-A0A955JKP6-F1
#
_entry.id   AF-A0A955JKP6-F1
#
_cell.length_a   1.000
_cell.length_b   1.000
_cell.length_c   1.000
_cell.angle_alpha   90.00
_cell.angle_beta   90.00
_cell.angle_gamma   90.00
#
_symmetry.space_group_name_H-M   'P 1'
#
loop_
_entity.id
_entity.type
_entity.pdbx_description
1 polymer ?
#
loop_
_entity_poly.entity_id
_entity_poly.type
_entity_poly.pdbx_seq_one_letter_code
_entity_poly.pdbx_strand_id
1 'polypeptide(L)'
;MKFMTDNRSDILIGLVAIASLLLGSNLFGHLMPSNLAMILIGLSVAAFALFAVLIWRENPRDEREAHILLSSDRYGFLAGAVTLTVVLVVETLRHESNGLIAGILAVMILAKLLGKYLHR
;
A
#
# COMPACT_ATOMS: atom_id res chain seq x y z
N MET A 1 24.56 -11.89 -7.03
CA MET A 1 23.80 -11.04 -7.98
C MET A 1 23.46 -9.74 -7.27
N LYS A 2 24.28 -8.70 -7.49
CA LYS A 2 24.30 -7.44 -6.72
C LYS A 2 23.30 -6.45 -7.35
N PHE A 3 22.00 -6.66 -7.09
CA PHE A 3 21.01 -5.62 -7.31
C PHE A 3 21.13 -4.61 -6.17
N MET A 4 22.10 -3.72 -6.35
CA MET A 4 22.21 -2.47 -5.61
C MET A 4 21.18 -1.53 -6.24
N THR A 5 19.91 -1.68 -5.85
CA THR A 5 18.84 -0.81 -6.34
C THR A 5 19.00 0.54 -5.66
N ASP A 6 19.35 1.52 -6.47
CA ASP A 6 19.42 2.94 -6.14
C ASP A 6 18.06 3.37 -5.57
N ASN A 7 18.02 4.21 -4.53
CA ASN A 7 16.78 4.67 -3.90
C ASN A 7 15.79 5.27 -4.94
N ARG A 8 16.33 5.74 -6.07
CA ARG A 8 15.60 6.22 -7.24
C ARG A 8 14.77 5.13 -7.94
N SER A 9 15.25 3.89 -8.04
CA SER A 9 14.49 2.80 -8.67
C SER A 9 13.29 2.40 -7.82
N ASP A 10 13.42 2.44 -6.50
CA ASP A 10 12.35 2.02 -5.59
C ASP A 10 11.21 3.05 -5.59
N ILE A 11 11.55 4.34 -5.65
CA ILE A 11 10.60 5.43 -5.87
C ILE A 11 9.90 5.31 -7.22
N LEU A 12 10.64 5.00 -8.29
CA LEU A 12 10.06 4.81 -9.63
C LEU A 12 9.09 3.63 -9.67
N ILE A 13 9.43 2.51 -9.04
CA ILE A 13 8.56 1.32 -8.96
C ILE A 13 7.31 1.65 -8.14
N GLY A 14 7.45 2.36 -7.03
CA GLY A 14 6.30 2.84 -6.23
C GLY A 14 5.37 3.76 -7.02
N LEU A 15 5.93 4.70 -7.79
CA LEU A 15 5.16 5.59 -8.68
C LEU A 15 4.42 4.81 -9.76
N VAL A 16 5.07 3.84 -10.39
CA VAL A 16 4.44 2.98 -11.41
C VAL A 16 3.30 2.16 -10.80
N ALA A 17 3.48 1.60 -9.59
CA ALA A 17 2.43 0.86 -8.90
C ALA A 17 1.22 1.74 -8.54
N ILE A 18 1.46 2.98 -8.11
CA ILE A 18 0.38 3.95 -7.86
C ILE A 18 -0.33 4.30 -9.17
N ALA A 19 0.42 4.59 -10.23
CA ALA A 19 -0.15 4.93 -11.54
C ALA A 19 -0.99 3.78 -12.09
N SER A 20 -0.53 2.53 -11.99
CA SER A 20 -1.28 1.37 -12.45
C SER A 20 -2.57 1.17 -11.65
N LEU A 21 -2.53 1.35 -10.32
CA LEU A 21 -3.72 1.29 -9.46
C LEU A 21 -4.75 2.35 -9.83
N LEU A 22 -4.31 3.59 -10.08
CA LEU A 22 -5.21 4.68 -10.47
C LEU A 22 -5.84 4.42 -11.84
N LEU A 23 -5.07 3.94 -12.82
CA LEU A 23 -5.57 3.59 -14.16
C LEU A 23 -6.54 2.40 -14.15
N GLY A 24 -6.31 1.41 -13.28
CA GLY A 24 -7.18 0.25 -13.12
C GLY A 24 -8.43 0.50 -12.26
N SER A 25 -8.51 1.64 -11.57
CA SER A 25 -9.65 1.98 -10.72
C SER A 25 -10.85 2.49 -11.53
N ASN A 26 -12.05 2.42 -10.93
CA ASN A 26 -13.31 2.87 -11.54
C ASN A 26 -13.32 4.35 -11.97
N LEU A 27 -12.29 5.14 -11.63
CA LEU A 27 -12.11 6.50 -12.12
C LEU A 27 -11.98 6.56 -13.66
N PHE A 28 -11.39 5.53 -14.27
CA PHE A 28 -11.32 5.36 -15.74
C PHE A 28 -12.18 4.18 -16.25
N GLY A 29 -12.88 3.48 -15.35
CA GLY A 29 -13.68 2.29 -15.69
C GLY A 29 -14.83 2.55 -16.65
N HIS A 30 -15.34 3.79 -16.74
CA HIS A 30 -16.34 4.18 -17.74
C HIS A 30 -15.77 4.36 -19.16
N LEU A 31 -14.45 4.52 -19.29
CA LEU A 31 -13.77 4.79 -20.56
C LEU A 31 -13.07 3.55 -21.14
N MET A 32 -12.95 2.45 -20.38
CA MET A 32 -12.13 1.28 -20.76
C MET A 32 -12.94 -0.01 -20.99
N PRO A 33 -12.62 -0.80 -22.04
CA PRO A 33 -13.14 -2.15 -22.23
C PRO A 33 -12.79 -3.10 -21.08
N SER A 34 -13.71 -4.02 -20.74
CA SER A 34 -13.56 -4.94 -19.58
C SER A 34 -12.28 -5.77 -19.59
N ASN A 35 -11.81 -6.18 -20.77
CA ASN A 35 -10.59 -7.01 -20.91
C ASN A 35 -9.32 -6.22 -20.57
N LEU A 36 -9.29 -4.92 -20.89
CA LEU A 36 -8.18 -4.03 -20.53
C LEU A 36 -8.13 -3.78 -19.03
N ALA A 37 -9.29 -3.62 -18.38
CA ALA A 37 -9.38 -3.46 -16.93
C ALA A 37 -8.80 -4.67 -16.18
N MET A 38 -9.13 -5.90 -16.60
CA MET A 38 -8.57 -7.12 -15.99
C MET A 38 -7.04 -7.20 -16.10
N ILE A 39 -6.48 -6.86 -17.26
CA ILE A 39 -5.02 -6.85 -17.47
C ILE A 39 -4.35 -5.81 -16.55
N LEU A 40 -4.93 -4.60 -16.46
CA LEU A 40 -4.38 -3.53 -15.62
C LEU A 40 -4.46 -3.86 -14.12
N ILE A 41 -5.53 -4.50 -13.67
CA ILE A 41 -5.64 -5.00 -12.29
C ILE A 41 -4.55 -6.04 -12.03
N GLY A 42 -4.37 -7.01 -12.92
CA GLY A 42 -3.30 -8.01 -12.81
C GLY A 42 -1.91 -7.40 -12.73
N LEU A 43 -1.63 -6.40 -13.59
CA LEU A 43 -0.36 -5.69 -13.61
C LEU A 43 -0.15 -4.86 -12.34
N SER A 44 -1.20 -4.25 -11.81
CA SER A 44 -1.17 -3.52 -10.54
C SER A 44 -0.86 -4.43 -9.36
N VAL A 45 -1.46 -5.62 -9.31
CA VAL A 45 -1.16 -6.63 -8.27
C VAL A 45 0.30 -7.07 -8.36
N ALA A 46 0.80 -7.34 -9.58
CA ALA A 46 2.19 -7.73 -9.79
C ALA A 46 3.17 -6.61 -9.38
N ALA A 47 2.89 -5.36 -9.76
CA ALA A 47 3.70 -4.19 -9.39
C ALA A 47 3.71 -3.97 -7.87
N PHE A 48 2.55 -4.09 -7.22
CA PHE A 48 2.44 -4.01 -5.77
C PHE A 48 3.21 -5.13 -5.07
N ALA A 49 3.13 -6.37 -5.56
CA ALA A 49 3.88 -7.49 -5.00
C ALA A 49 5.40 -7.27 -5.09
N LEU A 50 5.89 -6.76 -6.22
CA LEU A 50 7.30 -6.39 -6.38
C LEU A 50 7.70 -5.29 -5.40
N PHE A 51 6.89 -4.25 -5.27
CA PHE A 51 7.12 -3.16 -4.33
C PHE A 51 7.13 -3.64 -2.87
N ALA A 52 6.21 -4.53 -2.50
CA ALA A 52 6.16 -5.13 -1.17
C ALA A 52 7.44 -5.94 -0.84
N VAL A 53 7.99 -6.67 -1.82
CA VAL A 53 9.27 -7.37 -1.67
C VAL A 53 10.44 -6.40 -1.48
N LEU A 54 10.44 -5.25 -2.17
CA LEU A 54 11.48 -4.23 -1.98
C LEU A 54 11.43 -3.66 -0.56
N ILE A 55 10.25 -3.28 -0.08
CA ILE A 55 10.05 -2.80 1.29
C ILE A 55 10.52 -3.85 2.31
N TRP A 56 10.15 -5.12 2.11
CA TRP A 56 10.55 -6.19 3.03
C TRP A 56 12.06 -6.38 3.13
N ARG A 57 12.80 -6.06 2.07
CA ARG A 57 14.27 -6.23 2.02
C ARG A 57 15.02 -4.99 2.50
N GLU A 58 14.33 -3.89 2.79
CA GLU A 58 14.95 -2.65 3.23
C GLU A 58 15.54 -2.83 4.63
N ASN A 59 16.85 -2.58 4.76
CA ASN A 59 17.59 -2.80 6.01
C ASN A 59 18.49 -1.58 6.25
N PRO A 60 18.39 -0.88 7.39
CA PRO A 60 19.12 0.35 7.61
C PRO A 60 20.62 0.09 7.71
N ARG A 61 21.44 0.90 7.03
CA ARG A 61 22.91 0.83 7.12
C ARG A 61 23.49 1.75 8.19
N ASP A 62 22.75 2.79 8.55
CA ASP A 62 23.14 3.81 9.53
C ASP A 62 21.94 4.16 10.45
N GLU A 63 22.23 4.73 11.62
CA GLU A 63 21.24 5.20 12.58
C GLU A 63 20.32 6.27 11.97
N ARG A 64 20.88 7.13 11.10
CA ARG A 64 20.10 8.13 10.36
C ARG A 64 19.07 7.49 9.45
N GLU A 65 19.45 6.46 8.70
CA GLU A 65 18.55 5.72 7.82
C GLU A 65 17.51 4.94 8.63
N ALA A 66 17.88 4.38 9.78
CA ALA A 66 16.93 3.71 10.68
C ALA A 66 15.84 4.66 11.17
N HIS A 67 16.19 5.90 11.52
CA HIS A 67 15.21 6.92 11.91
C HIS A 67 14.28 7.32 10.77
N ILE A 68 14.79 7.43 9.54
CA ILE A 68 13.98 7.74 8.35
C ILE A 68 13.00 6.59 8.08
N LEU A 69 13.49 5.34 8.08
CA LEU A 69 12.67 4.14 7.85
C LEU A 69 11.53 4.03 8.87
N LEU A 70 11.84 4.20 10.16
CA LEU A 70 10.85 4.18 11.24
C LEU A 70 9.80 5.29 11.10
N SER A 71 10.21 6.47 10.64
CA SER A 71 9.29 7.59 10.42
C SER A 71 8.37 7.30 9.22
N SER A 72 8.92 6.80 8.12
CA SER A 72 8.17 6.40 6.93
C SER A 72 7.13 5.31 7.23
N ASP A 73 7.49 4.29 8.02
CA ASP A 73 6.54 3.24 8.44
C ASP A 73 5.36 3.81 9.27
N ARG A 74 5.64 4.77 10.16
CA ARG A 74 4.58 5.46 10.93
C ARG A 74 3.66 6.28 10.03
N TYR A 75 4.22 7.04 9.09
CA TYR A 75 3.43 7.83 8.16
C TYR A 75 2.58 6.95 7.24
N GLY A 76 3.14 5.85 6.72
CA GLY A 76 2.42 4.88 5.89
C GLY A 76 1.23 4.25 6.63
N PHE A 77 1.45 3.80 7.87
CA PHE A 77 0.38 3.27 8.71
C PHE A 77 -0.72 4.31 8.98
N LEU A 78 -0.35 5.53 9.36
CA LEU A 78 -1.31 6.60 9.64
C LEU A 78 -2.10 6.99 8.39
N ALA A 79 -1.45 7.15 7.24
CA ALA A 79 -2.11 7.48 5.98
C ALA A 79 -3.14 6.39 5.63
N GLY A 80 -2.76 5.12 5.66
CA GLY A 80 -3.68 4.01 5.38
C GLY A 80 -4.84 3.92 6.36
N ALA A 81 -4.56 4.04 7.67
CA ALA A 81 -5.60 4.00 8.71
C ALA A 81 -6.60 5.16 8.58
N VAL A 82 -6.11 6.38 8.33
CA VAL A 82 -6.96 7.56 8.14
C VAL A 82 -7.79 7.41 6.87
N THR A 83 -7.20 7.02 5.75
CA THR A 83 -7.92 6.82 4.49
C THR A 83 -9.02 5.77 4.64
N LEU A 84 -8.71 4.60 5.20
CA LEU A 84 -9.72 3.55 5.41
C LEU A 84 -10.82 3.99 6.39
N THR A 85 -10.47 4.76 7.43
CA THR A 85 -11.46 5.30 8.36
C THR A 85 -12.41 6.27 7.66
N VAL A 86 -11.89 7.18 6.84
CA VAL A 86 -12.71 8.12 6.06
C VAL A 86 -13.63 7.35 5.09
N VAL A 87 -13.10 6.36 4.37
CA VAL A 87 -13.92 5.54 3.46
C VAL A 87 -15.00 4.78 4.22
N LEU A 88 -14.68 4.18 5.37
CA LEU A 88 -15.64 3.48 6.21
C LEU A 88 -16.78 4.41 6.67
N VAL A 89 -16.45 5.65 7.08
CA VAL A 89 -17.47 6.64 7.47
C VAL A 89 -18.37 6.97 6.28
N VAL A 90 -17.80 7.24 5.10
CA VAL A 90 -18.56 7.57 3.88
C VAL A 90 -19.47 6.41 3.47
N GLU A 91 -18.96 5.18 3.48
CA GLU A 91 -19.72 3.97 3.11
C GLU A 91 -20.85 3.67 4.11
N THR A 92 -20.59 3.88 5.41
CA THR A 92 -21.59 3.73 6.47
C THR A 92 -22.72 4.75 6.32
N LEU A 93 -22.39 6.01 6.02
CA LEU A 93 -23.41 7.05 5.76
C LEU A 93 -24.24 6.74 4.50
N ARG A 94 -23.67 6.04 3.51
CA ARG A 94 -24.39 5.58 2.31
C ARG A 94 -25.22 4.31 2.55
N HIS A 95 -25.16 3.72 3.74
CA HIS A 95 -25.81 2.43 4.05
C HIS A 95 -25.35 1.28 3.14
N GLU A 96 -24.19 1.40 2.51
CA GLU A 96 -23.60 0.39 1.62
C GLU A 96 -22.48 -0.40 2.32
N SER A 97 -22.36 -0.26 3.65
CA SER A 97 -21.25 -0.81 4.44
C SER A 97 -21.11 -2.32 4.25
N ASN A 98 -20.11 -2.70 3.46
CA ASN A 98 -19.63 -4.06 3.37
C ASN A 98 -18.54 -4.21 4.43
N GLY A 99 -18.78 -5.00 5.48
CA GLY A 99 -17.90 -5.13 6.66
C GLY A 99 -16.43 -5.48 6.37
N LEU A 100 -16.08 -5.75 5.11
CA LEU A 100 -14.72 -5.85 4.59
C LEU A 100 -13.83 -4.67 4.94
N ILE A 101 -14.27 -3.41 4.82
CA ILE A 101 -13.41 -2.24 5.12
C ILE A 101 -13.02 -2.21 6.59
N ALA A 102 -13.99 -2.48 7.48
CA ALA A 102 -13.74 -2.60 8.91
C ALA A 102 -12.78 -3.77 9.22
N GLY A 103 -12.93 -4.89 8.51
CA GLY A 103 -12.02 -6.04 8.59
C GLY A 103 -10.57 -5.70 8.20
N ILE A 104 -10.37 -4.99 7.09
CA ILE A 104 -9.04 -4.55 6.64
C ILE A 104 -8.39 -3.63 7.68
N LEU A 105 -9.15 -2.66 8.21
CA LEU A 105 -8.66 -1.75 9.25
C LEU A 105 -8.26 -2.53 10.53
N ALA A 106 -9.06 -3.52 10.94
CA ALA A 106 -8.75 -4.37 12.08
C ALA A 106 -7.46 -5.17 11.87
N VAL A 107 -7.28 -5.77 10.68
CA VAL A 107 -6.06 -6.52 10.33
C VAL A 107 -4.83 -5.62 10.36
N MET A 108 -4.91 -4.39 9.82
CA MET A 108 -3.81 -3.42 9.88
C MET A 108 -3.42 -3.08 11.32
N ILE A 109 -4.40 -2.79 12.18
CA ILE A 109 -4.17 -2.48 13.60
C ILE A 109 -3.53 -3.66 14.32
N LEU A 110 -4.06 -4.87 14.11
CA LEU A 110 -3.51 -6.10 14.68
C LEU A 110 -2.06 -6.33 14.24
N ALA A 111 -1.75 -6.15 12.96
CA ALA A 111 -0.39 -6.27 12.45
C ALA A 111 0.58 -5.28 13.15
N LYS A 112 0.16 -4.03 13.36
CA LYS A 112 0.96 -3.03 14.07
C LYS A 112 1.17 -3.41 15.54
N LEU A 113 0.15 -3.93 16.21
CA LEU A 113 0.22 -4.39 17.60
C LEU A 113 1.15 -5.60 17.73
N LEU A 114 1.06 -6.58 16.84
CA LEU A 114 1.91 -7.76 16.82
C LEU A 114 3.38 -7.39 16.57
N GLY A 115 3.66 -6.52 15.60
CA GLY A 115 5.01 -6.03 15.34
C GLY A 115 5.61 -5.33 16.56
N LYS A 116 4.81 -4.51 17.26
CA LYS A 116 5.23 -3.86 18.50
C LYS A 116 5.49 -4.84 19.65
N TYR A 117 4.67 -5.89 19.77
CA TYR A 117 4.82 -6.89 20.82
C TYR A 117 6.05 -7.79 20.59
N LEU A 118 6.30 -8.19 19.34
CA LEU A 118 7.41 -9.07 18.98
C LEU A 118 8.79 -8.39 19.11
N HIS A 119 8.86 -7.07 18.94
CA HIS A 119 10.10 -6.29 19.10
C HIS A 119 10.24 -5.66 20.50
N ARG A 120 9.48 -6.15 21.49
CA ARG A 120 9.64 -5.80 22.90
C ARG A 120 10.47 -6.86 23.62
#